data_AF-A0A952FJ63-F1
#
_entry.id   AF-A0A952FJ63-F1
#
_cell.length_a   1.000
_cell.length_b   1.000
_cell.length_c   1.000
_cell.angle_alpha   90.00
_cell.angle_beta   90.00
_cell.angle_gamma   90.00
#
_symmetry.space_group_name_H-M   'P 1'
#
loop_
_entity.id
_entity.type
_entity.pdbx_description
1 polymer ?
#
loop_
_entity_poly.entity_id
_entity_poly.type
_entity_poly.pdbx_seq_one_letter_code
_entity_poly.pdbx_strand_id
1 'polypeptide(L)'
;MILALSDWWGLAAAAGAAIAYAVLALATSRLSAGTTRAVLLAAWLLHGLALADGLLGEPPRFGFAPALSMTVWLVLTVYAIESRLFPQLQAHWALAGLGSAAVIVAAIFPGTTYHAIASPWLPLHWALGIASYGLFAAAVVHGWLMTRSERAIRQAAQTDAGVPLLTLERLTFRFVEAGF
;
A
#
# COMPACT_ATOMS: atom_id res chain seq x y z
N MET A 1 9.89 -9.79 32.65
CA MET A 1 9.35 -8.42 32.88
C MET A 1 10.36 -7.40 32.35
N ILE A 2 10.50 -7.32 31.02
CA ILE A 2 11.20 -6.29 30.24
C ILE A 2 10.40 -6.27 28.92
N LEU A 3 10.10 -5.08 28.40
CA LEU A 3 9.23 -4.78 27.24
C LEU A 3 7.74 -4.48 27.57
N ALA A 4 7.49 -3.62 28.56
CA ALA A 4 6.31 -2.75 28.56
C ALA A 4 6.50 -1.52 27.63
N LEU A 5 7.28 -1.69 26.55
CA LEU A 5 7.43 -0.74 25.44
C LEU A 5 6.38 -1.00 24.34
N SER A 6 5.49 -1.97 24.54
CA SER A 6 4.83 -2.76 23.49
C SER A 6 3.59 -2.14 22.84
N ASP A 7 2.93 -1.12 23.41
CA ASP A 7 1.73 -0.53 22.77
C ASP A 7 1.96 0.88 22.21
N TRP A 8 2.83 1.69 22.83
CA TRP A 8 3.00 3.10 22.42
C TRP A 8 3.83 3.25 21.15
N TRP A 9 4.78 2.34 20.90
CA TRP A 9 5.62 2.39 19.70
C TRP A 9 4.82 2.07 18.43
N GLY A 10 4.00 1.01 18.46
CA GLY A 10 3.10 0.69 17.34
C GLY A 10 2.13 1.82 17.03
N LEU A 11 1.55 2.44 18.07
CA LEU A 11 0.71 3.63 17.92
C LEU A 11 1.47 4.84 17.39
N ALA A 12 2.70 5.08 17.84
CA ALA A 12 3.54 6.17 17.34
C ALA A 12 3.92 5.97 15.87
N ALA A 13 4.25 4.73 15.47
CA ALA A 13 4.51 4.37 14.09
C ALA A 13 3.26 4.57 13.21
N ALA A 14 2.09 4.12 13.68
CA ALA A 14 0.82 4.32 12.98
C ALA A 14 0.47 5.81 12.85
N ALA A 15 0.58 6.58 13.94
CA ALA A 15 0.32 8.02 13.92
C ALA A 15 1.30 8.75 12.99
N GLY A 16 2.59 8.43 13.05
CA GLY A 16 3.61 8.99 12.18
C GLY A 16 3.34 8.67 10.71
N ALA A 17 2.97 7.42 10.39
CA ALA A 17 2.60 7.02 9.03
C ALA A 17 1.35 7.78 8.54
N ALA A 18 0.29 7.85 9.35
CA ALA A 18 -0.94 8.54 9.00
C ALA A 18 -0.72 10.04 8.74
N ILE A 19 0.09 10.70 9.57
CA ILE A 19 0.47 12.11 9.42
C ILE A 19 1.32 12.30 8.16
N ALA A 20 2.35 11.48 7.94
CA ALA A 20 3.23 11.60 6.78
C ALA A 20 2.44 11.40 5.47
N TYR A 21 1.55 10.42 5.42
CA TYR A 21 0.63 10.23 4.30
C TYR A 21 -0.36 11.38 4.13
N ALA A 22 -0.90 11.95 5.20
CA ALA A 22 -1.78 13.12 5.13
C ALA A 22 -1.05 14.37 4.61
N VAL A 23 0.20 14.59 5.05
CA VAL A 23 1.07 15.67 4.55
C VAL A 23 1.28 15.51 3.05
N LEU A 24 1.56 14.30 2.56
CA LEU A 24 1.66 14.04 1.14
C LEU A 24 0.31 14.31 0.43
N ALA A 25 -0.80 13.80 0.95
CA ALA A 25 -2.11 13.98 0.34
C ALA A 25 -2.50 15.46 0.19
N LEU A 26 -2.15 16.31 1.17
CA LEU A 26 -2.59 17.71 1.25
C LEU A 26 -1.56 18.72 0.71
N ALA A 27 -0.27 18.40 0.78
CA ALA A 27 0.80 19.37 0.53
C ALA A 27 1.76 18.98 -0.61
N THR A 28 1.49 17.92 -1.38
CA THR A 28 2.40 17.50 -2.48
C THR A 28 2.77 18.64 -3.44
N SER A 29 1.85 19.56 -3.75
CA SER A 29 2.12 20.70 -4.64
C SER A 29 3.05 21.77 -4.06
N ARG A 30 3.29 21.74 -2.75
CA ARG A 30 4.15 22.69 -2.02
C ARG A 30 5.52 22.10 -1.67
N LEU A 31 5.71 20.79 -1.88
CA LEU A 31 6.92 20.07 -1.52
C LEU A 31 7.83 19.92 -2.74
N SER A 32 9.14 19.99 -2.52
CA SER A 32 10.11 19.64 -3.57
C SER A 32 10.02 18.15 -3.88
N ALA A 33 10.37 17.72 -5.11
CA ALA A 33 10.36 16.32 -5.49
C ALA A 33 11.21 15.43 -4.56
N GLY A 34 12.37 15.95 -4.09
CA GLY A 34 13.23 15.26 -3.12
C GLY A 34 12.55 15.08 -1.77
N THR A 35 11.90 16.12 -1.26
CA THR A 35 11.15 16.07 0.01
C THR A 35 9.97 15.11 -0.08
N THR A 36 9.19 15.16 -1.15
CA THR A 36 8.06 14.25 -1.39
C THR A 36 8.52 12.79 -1.35
N ARG A 37 9.65 12.47 -2.00
CA ARG A 37 10.22 11.11 -1.98
C ARG A 37 10.67 10.69 -0.58
N ALA A 38 11.31 11.59 0.16
CA ALA A 38 11.75 11.30 1.53
C ALA A 38 10.58 11.06 2.49
N VAL A 39 9.55 11.91 2.43
CA VAL A 39 8.33 11.78 3.25
C VAL A 39 7.56 10.50 2.86
N LEU A 40 7.50 10.14 1.57
CA LEU A 40 6.87 8.91 1.12
C LEU A 40 7.60 7.67 1.66
N LEU A 41 8.94 7.67 1.61
CA LEU A 41 9.75 6.59 2.18
C LEU A 41 9.55 6.48 3.69
N ALA A 42 9.53 7.61 4.41
CA ALA A 42 9.27 7.64 5.84
C ALA A 42 7.87 7.11 6.18
N ALA A 43 6.83 7.56 5.47
CA ALA A 43 5.46 7.09 5.64
C ALA A 43 5.35 5.57 5.43
N TRP A 44 5.97 5.08 4.35
CA TRP A 44 5.99 3.66 4.00
C TRP A 44 6.71 2.80 5.05
N LEU A 45 7.86 3.26 5.55
CA LEU A 45 8.60 2.55 6.61
C LEU A 45 7.80 2.51 7.92
N LEU A 46 7.22 3.64 8.33
CA LEU A 46 6.42 3.72 9.54
C LEU A 46 5.16 2.85 9.46
N HIS A 47 4.51 2.82 8.29
CA HIS A 47 3.36 1.94 8.04
C HIS A 47 3.78 0.46 8.12
N GLY A 48 4.91 0.09 7.52
CA GLY A 48 5.45 -1.26 7.60
C GLY A 48 5.78 -1.67 9.05
N LEU A 49 6.36 -0.76 9.84
CA LEU A 49 6.63 -0.98 11.26
C LEU A 49 5.34 -1.18 12.08
N ALA A 50 4.31 -0.37 11.82
CA ALA A 50 3.00 -0.52 12.48
C ALA A 50 2.33 -1.87 12.15
N LEU A 51 2.46 -2.34 10.91
CA LEU A 51 1.97 -3.67 10.51
C LEU A 51 2.79 -4.80 11.15
N ALA A 52 4.12 -4.66 11.19
CA ALA A 52 5.01 -5.65 11.79
C ALA A 52 4.73 -5.81 13.29
N ASP A 53 4.50 -4.71 14.01
CA ASP A 53 4.10 -4.72 15.42
C ASP A 53 2.78 -5.48 15.63
N GLY A 54 1.77 -5.25 14.78
CA GLY A 54 0.50 -5.96 14.86
C GLY A 54 0.59 -7.46 14.53
N LEU A 55 1.36 -7.84 13.49
CA LEU A 55 1.46 -9.24 13.04
C LEU A 55 2.43 -10.08 13.87
N LEU A 56 3.53 -9.49 14.36
CA LEU A 56 4.60 -10.19 15.09
C LEU A 56 4.56 -9.94 16.60
N GLY A 57 3.69 -9.06 17.07
CA GLY A 57 3.46 -8.84 18.49
C GLY A 57 2.90 -10.10 19.18
N GLU A 58 3.10 -10.20 20.48
CA GLU A 58 2.54 -11.28 21.31
C GLU A 58 1.42 -10.73 22.21
N PRO A 59 0.14 -11.11 22.00
CA PRO A 59 -0.38 -12.00 20.96
C PRO A 59 -0.56 -11.30 19.59
N PRO A 60 -0.41 -12.01 18.47
CA PRO A 60 -0.59 -11.45 17.14
C PRO A 60 -2.03 -11.00 16.92
N ARG A 61 -2.20 -9.86 16.25
CA ARG A 61 -3.51 -9.25 15.97
C ARG A 61 -3.84 -9.39 14.49
N PHE A 62 -5.03 -9.89 14.19
CA PHE A 62 -5.52 -10.02 12.82
C PHE A 62 -6.99 -9.64 12.71
N GLY A 63 -7.39 -9.07 11.58
CA GLY A 63 -8.76 -8.65 11.33
C GLY A 63 -8.90 -7.93 9.99
N PHE A 64 -10.10 -7.47 9.68
CA PHE A 64 -10.39 -6.84 8.39
C PHE A 64 -9.54 -5.57 8.15
N ALA A 65 -9.35 -4.73 9.18
CA ALA A 65 -8.66 -3.46 9.05
C ALA A 65 -7.14 -3.61 8.97
N PRO A 66 -6.46 -4.44 9.79
CA PRO A 66 -5.07 -4.82 9.57
C PRO A 66 -4.85 -5.43 8.18
N ALA A 67 -5.75 -6.29 7.70
CA ALA A 67 -5.66 -6.88 6.37
C ALA A 67 -5.79 -5.82 5.25
N LEU A 68 -6.76 -4.91 5.35
CA LEU A 68 -6.92 -3.80 4.41
C LEU A 68 -5.69 -2.89 4.40
N SER A 69 -5.17 -2.55 5.58
CA SER A 69 -3.98 -1.73 5.75
C SER A 69 -2.75 -2.37 5.12
N MET A 70 -2.60 -3.69 5.27
CA MET A 70 -1.56 -4.47 4.60
C MET A 70 -1.71 -4.45 3.08
N THR A 71 -2.92 -4.64 2.55
CA THR A 71 -3.17 -4.53 1.09
C THR A 71 -2.77 -3.16 0.56
N VAL A 72 -3.15 -2.09 1.24
CA VAL A 72 -2.81 -0.72 0.83
C VAL A 72 -1.30 -0.49 0.88
N TRP A 73 -0.62 -0.98 1.91
CA TRP A 73 0.85 -0.90 2.00
C TRP A 73 1.55 -1.63 0.85
N LEU A 74 1.03 -2.80 0.44
CA LEU A 74 1.55 -3.55 -0.70
C LEU A 74 1.28 -2.83 -2.03
N VAL A 75 0.08 -2.29 -2.23
CA VAL A 75 -0.24 -1.46 -3.41
C VAL A 75 0.69 -0.24 -3.50
N LEU A 76 0.95 0.44 -2.38
CA LEU A 76 1.90 1.55 -2.31
C LEU A 76 3.33 1.11 -2.62
N THR A 77 3.72 -0.10 -2.21
CA THR A 77 5.04 -0.68 -2.53
C THR A 77 5.18 -0.93 -4.02
N VAL A 78 4.19 -1.59 -4.62
CA VAL A 78 4.10 -1.84 -6.06
C VAL A 78 4.18 -0.52 -6.82
N TYR A 79 3.36 0.44 -6.44
CA TYR A 79 3.34 1.77 -7.03
C TYR A 79 4.71 2.49 -6.92
N ALA A 80 5.40 2.36 -5.78
CA ALA A 80 6.73 2.93 -5.59
C ALA A 80 7.79 2.27 -6.50
N ILE A 81 7.62 1.00 -6.85
CA ILE A 81 8.48 0.29 -7.81
C ILE A 81 8.14 0.76 -9.23
N GLU A 82 6.86 0.79 -9.59
CA GLU A 82 6.39 1.18 -10.92
C GLU A 82 6.71 2.64 -11.26
N SER A 83 6.54 3.56 -10.33
CA SER A 83 6.86 4.99 -10.53
C SER A 83 8.34 5.24 -10.79
N ARG A 84 9.24 4.35 -10.34
CA ARG A 84 10.68 4.40 -10.72
C ARG A 84 10.92 3.92 -12.14
N LEU A 85 10.13 2.96 -12.62
CA LEU A 85 10.23 2.39 -13.97
C LEU A 85 9.52 3.29 -15.00
N PHE A 86 8.45 3.97 -14.59
CA PHE A 86 7.62 4.85 -15.40
C PHE A 86 7.47 6.22 -14.73
N PRO A 87 8.42 7.14 -14.93
CA PRO A 87 8.43 8.47 -14.30
C PRO A 87 7.19 9.33 -14.61
N GLN A 88 6.37 8.92 -15.59
CA GLN A 88 5.10 9.55 -15.95
C GLN A 88 3.99 9.27 -14.92
N LEU A 89 4.16 8.28 -14.04
CA LEU A 89 3.26 7.99 -12.93
C LEU A 89 3.49 8.99 -11.80
N GLN A 90 2.76 10.10 -11.83
CA GLN A 90 2.78 11.09 -10.75
C GLN A 90 2.17 10.52 -9.48
N ALA A 91 2.88 10.70 -8.35
CA ALA A 91 2.45 10.33 -7.00
C ALA A 91 1.08 10.92 -6.70
N HIS A 92 0.03 10.15 -6.98
CA HIS A 92 -1.33 10.64 -6.82
C HIS A 92 -1.58 10.82 -5.32
N TRP A 93 -1.92 12.05 -4.93
CA TRP A 93 -2.42 12.43 -3.61
C TRP A 93 -3.50 11.48 -3.10
N ALA A 94 -4.28 10.87 -4.00
CA ALA A 94 -5.27 9.85 -3.69
C ALA A 94 -4.68 8.58 -3.06
N LEU A 95 -3.53 8.08 -3.55
CA LEU A 95 -2.86 6.91 -2.96
C LEU A 95 -2.29 7.23 -1.57
N ALA A 96 -1.73 8.43 -1.41
CA ALA A 96 -1.29 8.91 -0.10
C ALA A 96 -2.48 9.04 0.87
N GLY A 97 -3.61 9.62 0.42
CA GLY A 97 -4.83 9.71 1.22
C GLY A 97 -5.38 8.34 1.61
N LEU A 98 -5.36 7.38 0.70
CA LEU A 98 -5.75 6.00 0.98
C LEU A 98 -4.83 5.34 2.02
N GLY A 99 -3.51 5.55 1.92
CA GLY A 99 -2.54 5.12 2.93
C GLY A 99 -2.86 5.65 4.32
N SER A 100 -3.10 6.96 4.43
CA SER A 100 -3.48 7.60 5.69
C SER A 100 -4.77 7.00 6.26
N ALA A 101 -5.83 6.90 5.45
CA ALA A 101 -7.10 6.32 5.86
C ALA A 101 -6.96 4.87 6.32
N ALA A 102 -6.19 4.04 5.61
CA ALA A 102 -6.00 2.64 5.93
C ALA A 102 -5.26 2.45 7.27
N VAL A 103 -4.24 3.27 7.55
CA VAL A 103 -3.54 3.26 8.84
C VAL A 103 -4.47 3.68 9.98
N ILE A 104 -5.26 4.74 9.79
CA ILE A 104 -6.22 5.22 10.80
C ILE A 104 -7.27 4.16 11.10
N VAL A 105 -7.84 3.54 10.06
CA VAL A 105 -8.84 2.47 10.22
C VAL A 105 -8.25 1.27 10.96
N ALA A 106 -7.01 0.87 10.67
CA ALA A 106 -6.32 -0.20 11.41
C ALA A 106 -6.01 0.17 12.86
N ALA A 107 -5.71 1.45 13.14
CA ALA A 107 -5.49 1.91 14.52
C ALA A 107 -6.78 1.92 15.34
N ILE A 108 -7.92 2.29 14.74
CA ILE A 108 -9.24 2.28 15.40
C ILE A 108 -9.77 0.85 15.57
N PHE A 109 -9.53 -0.01 14.57
CA PHE A 109 -10.00 -1.40 14.54
C PHE A 109 -8.81 -2.38 14.46
N PRO A 110 -8.07 -2.62 15.56
CA PRO A 110 -6.84 -3.42 15.53
C PRO A 110 -7.05 -4.92 15.26
N GLY A 111 -8.29 -5.40 15.25
CA GLY A 111 -8.63 -6.82 15.03
C GLY A 111 -8.69 -7.64 16.31
N THR A 112 -8.66 -8.97 16.17
CA THR A 112 -8.71 -9.93 17.26
C THR A 112 -7.31 -10.46 17.58
N THR A 113 -7.04 -10.66 18.87
CA THR A 113 -5.80 -11.25 19.38
C THR A 113 -5.87 -12.77 19.31
N TYR A 114 -4.90 -13.41 18.63
CA TYR A 114 -4.79 -14.86 18.56
C TYR A 114 -3.76 -15.37 19.57
N HIS A 115 -4.24 -15.88 20.71
CA HIS A 115 -3.37 -16.37 21.79
C HIS A 115 -2.83 -17.80 21.55
N ALA A 116 -3.49 -18.55 20.66
CA ALA A 116 -3.06 -19.89 20.24
C ALA A 116 -3.05 -19.94 18.71
N ILE A 117 -1.91 -19.59 18.12
CA ILE A 117 -1.68 -19.81 16.68
C ILE A 117 -1.30 -21.28 16.46
N ALA A 118 -1.97 -21.94 15.51
CA ALA A 118 -1.71 -23.35 15.21
C ALA A 118 -0.28 -23.61 14.69
N SER A 119 0.37 -22.58 14.13
CA SER A 119 1.73 -22.63 13.62
C SER A 119 2.37 -21.24 13.69
N PRO A 120 3.67 -21.12 14.02
CA PRO A 120 4.42 -19.87 13.93
C PRO A 120 4.42 -19.23 12.54
N TRP A 121 4.17 -20.02 11.48
CA TRP A 121 4.15 -19.56 10.08
C TRP A 121 2.80 -18.97 9.66
N LEU A 122 1.79 -19.00 10.53
CA LEU A 122 0.44 -18.55 10.21
C LEU A 122 0.37 -17.05 9.83
N PRO A 123 1.05 -16.11 10.52
CA PRO A 123 1.08 -14.71 10.11
C PRO A 123 1.71 -14.53 8.73
N LEU A 124 2.75 -15.30 8.40
CA LEU A 124 3.39 -15.26 7.08
C LEU A 124 2.45 -15.77 5.99
N HIS A 125 1.70 -16.84 6.25
CA HIS A 125 0.70 -17.36 5.33
C HIS A 125 -0.41 -16.33 5.07
N TRP A 126 -0.93 -15.66 6.11
CA TRP A 126 -1.91 -14.60 5.96
C TRP A 126 -1.37 -13.42 5.15
N ALA A 127 -0.15 -12.98 5.48
CA ALA A 127 0.54 -11.92 4.76
C ALA A 127 0.66 -12.24 3.27
N LEU A 128 1.08 -13.46 2.93
CA LEU A 128 1.24 -13.91 1.55
C LEU A 128 -0.11 -14.02 0.83
N GLY A 129 -1.14 -14.56 1.49
CA GLY A 129 -2.48 -14.64 0.92
C GLY A 129 -3.08 -13.26 0.61
N ILE A 130 -2.95 -12.31 1.53
CA ILE A 130 -3.36 -10.91 1.31
C ILE A 130 -2.56 -10.31 0.15
N ALA A 131 -1.26 -10.59 0.07
CA ALA A 131 -0.42 -10.11 -1.02
C ALA A 131 -0.86 -10.64 -2.39
N SER A 132 -1.12 -11.94 -2.51
CA SER A 132 -1.62 -12.54 -3.76
C SER A 132 -2.95 -11.91 -4.20
N TYR A 133 -3.91 -11.73 -3.29
CA TYR A 133 -5.18 -11.06 -3.63
C TYR A 133 -4.98 -9.58 -3.99
N GLY A 134 -4.08 -8.88 -3.30
CA GLY A 134 -3.74 -7.48 -3.59
C GLY A 134 -3.08 -7.30 -4.96
N LEU A 135 -2.15 -8.18 -5.34
CA LEU A 135 -1.51 -8.19 -6.66
C LEU A 135 -2.52 -8.48 -7.77
N PHE A 136 -3.46 -9.42 -7.53
CA PHE A 136 -4.55 -9.67 -8.48
C PHE A 136 -5.47 -8.45 -8.66
N ALA A 137 -5.84 -7.79 -7.56
CA ALA A 137 -6.63 -6.56 -7.62
C ALA A 137 -5.90 -5.46 -8.41
N ALA A 138 -4.58 -5.32 -8.23
CA ALA A 138 -3.76 -4.41 -9.03
C ALA A 138 -3.78 -4.79 -10.53
N ALA A 139 -3.66 -6.08 -10.87
CA ALA A 139 -3.77 -6.54 -12.26
C ALA A 139 -5.13 -6.20 -12.89
N VAL A 140 -6.23 -6.33 -12.14
CA VAL A 140 -7.58 -5.94 -12.60
C VAL A 140 -7.67 -4.44 -12.87
N VAL A 141 -7.09 -3.60 -12.00
CA VAL A 141 -7.03 -2.14 -12.22
C VAL A 141 -6.24 -1.81 -13.49
N HIS A 142 -5.12 -2.49 -13.75
CA HIS A 142 -4.36 -2.33 -14.99
C HIS A 142 -5.19 -2.70 -16.23
N GLY A 143 -5.92 -3.82 -16.18
CA GLY A 143 -6.86 -4.22 -17.24
C GLY A 143 -7.96 -3.18 -17.49
N TRP A 144 -8.48 -2.55 -16.43
CA TRP A 144 -9.45 -1.45 -16.55
C TRP A 144 -8.84 -0.20 -17.21
N LEU A 145 -7.62 0.19 -16.82
CA LEU A 145 -6.89 1.31 -17.42
C LEU A 145 -6.57 1.06 -18.91
N MET A 146 -6.25 -0.19 -19.27
CA MET A 146 -6.03 -0.61 -20.66
C MET A 146 -7.30 -0.41 -21.49
N THR A 147 -8.47 -0.84 -20.96
CA THR A 147 -9.77 -0.67 -21.63
C THR A 147 -10.15 0.81 -21.80
N ARG A 148 -9.81 1.66 -20.83
CA ARG A 148 -10.02 3.11 -20.92
C ARG A 148 -9.12 3.74 -21.99
N SER A 149 -7.85 3.32 -22.04
CA SER A 149 -6.88 3.82 -23.02
C SER A 149 -7.28 3.43 -24.44
N GLU A 150 -7.75 2.19 -24.64
CA GLU A 150 -8.28 1.74 -25.94
C GLU A 150 -9.49 2.58 -26.38
N ARG A 151 -10.42 2.87 -25.47
CA ARG A 151 -11.57 3.75 -25.76
C ARG A 151 -11.13 5.16 -26.17
N ALA A 152 -10.13 5.74 -25.50
CA ALA A 152 -9.61 7.06 -25.84
C ALA A 152 -8.96 7.10 -27.24
N ILE A 153 -8.21 6.04 -27.61
CA ILE A 153 -7.63 5.88 -28.96
C ILE A 153 -8.74 5.82 -30.01
N ARG A 154 -9.79 5.01 -29.79
CA ARG A 154 -10.94 4.89 -30.71
C ARG A 154 -11.69 6.21 -30.90
N GLN A 155 -11.64 7.10 -29.91
CA GLN A 155 -12.28 8.42 -29.95
C GLN A 155 -11.37 9.53 -30.51
N ALA A 156 -10.14 9.21 -30.94
CA ALA A 156 -9.13 10.18 -31.35
C ALA A 156 -8.86 11.29 -30.30
N ALA A 157 -9.15 11.01 -29.03
CA ALA A 157 -8.88 11.92 -27.94
C ALA A 157 -7.38 11.84 -27.63
N GLN A 158 -6.63 12.91 -27.97
CA GLN A 158 -5.22 13.04 -27.57
C GLN A 158 -5.14 12.99 -26.05
N THR A 159 -4.64 11.87 -25.52
CA THR A 159 -4.43 11.70 -24.08
C THR A 159 -2.98 12.04 -23.79
N ASP A 160 -2.70 13.31 -23.53
CA ASP A 160 -1.36 13.83 -23.17
C ASP A 160 -0.78 13.26 -21.85
N ALA A 161 -1.51 12.34 -21.18
CA ALA A 161 -1.23 11.90 -19.81
C ALA A 161 -1.50 10.40 -19.55
N GLY A 162 -1.39 9.54 -20.57
CA GLY A 162 -1.64 8.10 -20.43
C GLY A 162 -0.38 7.24 -20.52
N VAL A 163 -0.23 6.27 -19.62
CA VAL A 163 0.81 5.22 -19.73
C VAL A 163 0.57 4.41 -21.02
N PRO A 164 1.60 4.15 -21.86
CA PRO A 164 1.43 3.42 -23.10
C PRO A 164 0.75 2.05 -22.92
N LEU A 165 -0.14 1.68 -23.84
CA LEU A 165 -0.99 0.49 -23.73
C LEU A 165 -0.17 -0.81 -23.57
N LEU A 166 0.96 -0.92 -24.29
CA LEU A 166 1.90 -2.04 -24.19
C LEU A 166 2.62 -2.12 -22.82
N THR A 167 2.77 -0.99 -22.13
CA THR A 167 3.32 -0.96 -20.77
C THR A 167 2.31 -1.51 -19.77
N LEU A 168 1.04 -1.15 -19.89
CA LEU A 168 -0.03 -1.65 -19.02
C LEU A 168 -0.23 -3.16 -19.18
N GLU A 169 -0.14 -3.66 -20.42
CA GLU A 169 -0.22 -5.10 -20.71
C GLU A 169 0.92 -5.88 -20.03
N ARG A 170 2.17 -5.42 -20.19
CA ARG A 170 3.33 -6.07 -19.57
C ARG A 170 3.26 -6.04 -18.05
N LEU A 171 2.80 -4.95 -17.45
CA LEU A 171 2.62 -4.86 -16.00
C LEU A 171 1.55 -5.84 -15.51
N THR A 172 0.43 -5.93 -16.22
CA THR A 172 -0.66 -6.87 -15.88
C THR A 172 -0.16 -8.31 -15.84
N PHE A 173 0.54 -8.76 -16.88
CA PHE A 173 1.07 -10.13 -16.93
C PHE A 173 2.09 -10.39 -15.82
N ARG A 174 2.98 -9.43 -15.52
CA ARG A 174 3.95 -9.56 -14.42
C ARG A 174 3.29 -9.62 -13.05
N PHE A 175 2.15 -8.94 -12.83
CA PHE A 175 1.40 -9.07 -11.58
C PHE A 175 0.70 -10.41 -11.44
N VAL A 176 0.14 -10.92 -12.54
CA VAL A 176 -0.47 -12.25 -12.54
C VAL A 176 0.59 -13.31 -12.23
N GLU A 177 1.74 -13.27 -12.90
CA GLU A 177 2.86 -14.19 -12.67
C GLU A 177 3.49 -14.07 -11.27
N ALA A 178 3.56 -12.86 -10.71
CA ALA A 178 4.08 -12.67 -9.35
C ALA A 178 3.09 -13.12 -8.26
N GLY A 179 1.79 -13.13 -8.56
CA GLY A 179 0.72 -13.44 -7.60
C GLY A 179 0.31 -14.91 -7.55
N PHE A 180 0.53 -15.66 -8.62
CA PHE A 180 0.09 -17.05 -8.83
C PHE A 180 1.12 -17.86 -9.60
#